data_AF-A0A239TYK0-F1
#
_entry.id   AF-A0A239TYK0-F1
#
_cell.length_a   1.000
_cell.length_b   1.000
_cell.length_c   1.000
_cell.angle_alpha   90.00
_cell.angle_beta   90.00
_cell.angle_gamma   90.00
#
_symmetry.space_group_name_H-M   'P 1'
#
loop_
_entity.id
_entity.type
_entity.pdbx_description
1 polymer ?
#
loop_
_entity_poly.entity_id
_entity_poly.type
_entity_poly.pdbx_seq_one_letter_code
_entity_poly.pdbx_strand_id
1 'polypeptide(L)'
;MRLLKNVICLAILMVFSLIHASVSFAADSEWYWISSDDKYSKFFSMTRITTVSSQNNIPTCIEDWIKTGYAPGGAAEAISNMKLPIDDPNKLSYSLARIQINPQERTLRYMEEIFYDKDGTALYTLKYSNPIVKDINSQSFDEKFYAMIVDRVFNKGEGGRLISKDRWLTLWDNSSGDSAADTATMRQVGNDIYTWIWQENKDNAGNVSSIQFMKKQYNTKSLTANTLKYHFWSAQTGWEDRTSSVTGTHSIIPESTEDVEFGKIKSYAANNPSWVFRYQLNNPTTVVQNSATTTTTTAPTTTPSTTTTTNTTPTPAVTSPAATDVVNPIGSVGPIGAPVNN
;
A
#
# COMPACT_ATOMS: atom_id res chain seq x y z
N MET A 1 -51.19 6.67 -42.99
CA MET A 1 -50.59 5.71 -42.04
C MET A 1 -49.06 5.67 -42.04
N ARG A 2 -48.35 5.71 -43.18
CA ARG A 2 -46.86 5.68 -43.21
C ARG A 2 -46.19 6.92 -42.58
N LEU A 3 -46.73 8.11 -42.78
CA LEU A 3 -46.19 9.34 -42.18
C LEU A 3 -46.28 9.34 -40.64
N LEU A 4 -47.40 8.85 -40.09
CA LEU A 4 -47.63 8.82 -38.64
C LEU A 4 -46.68 7.85 -37.91
N LYS A 5 -46.35 6.71 -38.55
CA LYS A 5 -45.34 5.76 -38.03
C LYS A 5 -43.93 6.36 -37.99
N ASN A 6 -43.55 7.12 -39.02
CA ASN A 6 -42.21 7.72 -39.08
C ASN A 6 -42.03 8.86 -38.06
N VAL A 7 -43.09 9.64 -37.80
CA VAL A 7 -43.07 10.69 -36.77
C VAL A 7 -42.99 10.09 -35.36
N ILE A 8 -43.71 8.98 -35.10
CA ILE A 8 -43.64 8.27 -33.81
C ILE A 8 -42.25 7.64 -33.60
N CYS A 9 -41.65 7.03 -34.63
CA CYS A 9 -40.28 6.50 -34.53
C CYS A 9 -39.25 7.60 -34.27
N LEU A 10 -39.37 8.76 -34.92
CA LEU A 10 -38.44 9.88 -34.71
C LEU A 10 -38.58 10.48 -33.30
N ALA A 11 -39.81 10.58 -32.79
CA ALA A 11 -40.09 11.04 -31.43
C ALA A 11 -39.55 10.07 -30.37
N ILE A 12 -39.70 8.76 -30.57
CA ILE A 12 -39.14 7.74 -29.67
C ILE A 12 -37.60 7.76 -29.70
N LEU A 13 -36.98 7.96 -30.87
CA LEU A 13 -35.52 8.05 -30.99
C LEU A 13 -34.97 9.32 -30.31
N MET A 14 -35.67 10.45 -30.40
CA MET A 14 -35.33 11.70 -29.69
C MET A 14 -35.47 11.53 -28.17
N VAL A 15 -36.54 10.90 -27.69
CA VAL A 15 -36.71 10.62 -26.25
C VAL A 15 -35.62 9.67 -25.75
N PHE A 16 -35.22 8.67 -26.52
CA PHE A 16 -34.09 7.79 -26.16
C PHE A 16 -32.73 8.49 -26.17
N SER A 17 -32.51 9.48 -27.04
CA SER A 17 -31.25 10.26 -27.09
C SER A 17 -31.19 11.36 -26.02
N LEU A 18 -32.34 11.88 -25.55
CA LEU A 18 -32.43 12.78 -24.41
C LEU A 18 -32.22 12.06 -23.05
N ILE A 19 -32.53 10.76 -22.95
CA ILE A 19 -32.24 9.97 -21.74
C ILE A 19 -30.73 9.63 -21.62
N HIS A 20 -29.96 9.72 -22.72
CA HIS A 20 -28.50 9.52 -22.71
C HIS A 20 -27.69 10.83 -22.55
N ALA A 21 -28.35 11.98 -22.45
CA ALA A 21 -27.71 13.29 -22.41
C ALA A 21 -28.08 14.04 -21.12
N SER A 22 -27.68 13.50 -19.96
CA SER A 22 -27.29 14.23 -18.73
C SER A 22 -27.32 13.32 -17.49
N VAL A 23 -26.42 12.34 -17.43
CA VAL A 23 -25.85 11.96 -16.13
C VAL A 23 -24.83 13.03 -15.77
N SER A 24 -25.29 14.05 -15.05
CA SER A 24 -24.38 14.90 -14.28
C SER A 24 -23.74 14.05 -13.19
N PHE A 25 -22.57 13.48 -13.46
CA PHE A 25 -21.65 13.03 -12.41
C PHE A 25 -21.03 14.27 -11.76
N ALA A 26 -21.80 14.92 -10.90
CA ALA A 26 -21.24 15.88 -9.96
C ALA A 26 -20.71 15.10 -8.75
N ALA A 27 -19.38 15.18 -8.54
CA ALA A 27 -18.65 14.91 -7.30
C ALA A 27 -18.25 13.46 -6.91
N ASP A 28 -18.15 12.50 -7.84
CA ASP A 28 -17.54 11.17 -7.55
C ASP A 28 -16.35 10.81 -8.48
N SER A 29 -15.92 11.74 -9.34
CA SER A 29 -14.88 11.50 -10.36
C SER A 29 -13.44 11.46 -9.84
N GLU A 30 -13.22 11.62 -8.54
CA GLU A 30 -11.87 11.70 -7.95
C GLU A 30 -11.36 10.36 -7.40
N TRP A 31 -12.25 9.49 -6.94
CA TRP A 31 -11.87 8.27 -6.24
C TRP A 31 -11.81 7.08 -7.19
N TYR A 32 -10.60 6.57 -7.39
CA TYR A 32 -10.35 5.40 -8.24
C TYR A 32 -10.38 4.13 -7.40
N TRP A 33 -11.24 3.20 -7.79
CA TRP A 33 -11.36 1.90 -7.14
C TRP A 33 -10.09 1.07 -7.31
N ILE A 34 -9.65 0.43 -6.21
CA ILE A 34 -8.47 -0.44 -6.16
C ILE A 34 -8.89 -1.89 -5.95
N SER A 35 -9.71 -2.14 -4.93
CA SER A 35 -10.24 -3.48 -4.63
C SER A 35 -11.37 -3.40 -3.61
N SER A 36 -12.20 -4.42 -3.58
CA SER A 36 -13.20 -4.61 -2.51
C SER A 36 -13.23 -6.07 -2.04
N ASP A 37 -13.64 -6.25 -0.80
CA ASP A 37 -14.05 -7.52 -0.20
C ASP A 37 -15.43 -7.37 0.45
N ASP A 38 -15.82 -8.31 1.30
CA ASP A 38 -17.10 -8.32 2.01
C ASP A 38 -17.21 -7.23 3.09
N LYS A 39 -16.09 -6.66 3.54
CA LYS A 39 -16.02 -5.66 4.62
C LYS A 39 -15.61 -4.28 4.13
N TYR A 40 -14.70 -4.20 3.17
CA TYR A 40 -13.98 -2.99 2.82
C TYR A 40 -13.93 -2.76 1.31
N SER A 41 -14.01 -1.50 0.91
CA SER A 41 -13.70 -1.05 -0.45
C SER A 41 -12.61 0.01 -0.43
N LYS A 42 -11.56 -0.16 -1.23
CA LYS A 42 -10.36 0.68 -1.22
C LYS A 42 -10.33 1.57 -2.45
N PHE A 43 -10.11 2.86 -2.26
CA PHE A 43 -9.98 3.83 -3.33
C PHE A 43 -8.84 4.82 -3.07
N PHE A 44 -8.23 5.35 -4.12
CA PHE A 44 -7.22 6.42 -4.03
C PHE A 44 -7.51 7.54 -5.04
N SER A 45 -6.88 8.70 -4.84
CA SER A 45 -6.96 9.81 -5.80
C SER A 45 -5.77 9.81 -6.75
N MET A 46 -6.01 10.00 -8.05
CA MET A 46 -4.94 10.14 -9.03
C MET A 46 -4.27 11.53 -9.03
N THR A 47 -4.85 12.50 -8.33
CA THR A 47 -4.52 13.93 -8.45
C THR A 47 -4.07 14.57 -7.15
N ARG A 48 -4.26 13.93 -6.00
CA ARG A 48 -3.91 14.48 -4.67
C ARG A 48 -2.50 14.12 -4.17
N ILE A 49 -1.75 13.35 -4.95
CA ILE A 49 -0.42 12.91 -4.57
C ILE A 49 0.56 14.08 -4.57
N THR A 50 1.24 14.29 -3.45
CA THR A 50 2.23 15.35 -3.26
C THR A 50 3.55 14.79 -2.75
N THR A 51 4.67 15.39 -3.17
CA THR A 51 5.98 15.07 -2.62
C THR A 51 6.23 15.93 -1.38
N VAL A 52 6.39 15.28 -0.22
CA VAL A 52 6.70 15.96 1.05
C VAL A 52 8.20 16.22 1.18
N SER A 53 9.03 15.27 0.73
CA SER A 53 10.47 15.42 0.73
C SER A 53 11.11 14.69 -0.44
N SER A 54 12.25 15.19 -0.88
CA SER A 54 13.05 14.61 -1.96
C SER A 54 14.54 14.75 -1.68
N GLN A 55 15.33 13.83 -2.20
CA GLN A 55 16.78 13.89 -2.19
C GLN A 55 17.29 13.52 -3.59
N ASN A 56 18.22 14.29 -4.13
CA ASN A 56 18.73 14.11 -5.51
C ASN A 56 17.60 14.02 -6.56
N ASN A 57 16.55 14.84 -6.42
CA ASN A 57 15.33 14.83 -7.24
C ASN A 57 14.52 13.52 -7.20
N ILE A 58 14.80 12.63 -6.27
CA ILE A 58 14.03 11.40 -6.03
C ILE A 58 13.12 11.65 -4.83
N PRO A 59 11.78 11.52 -4.97
CA PRO A 59 10.86 11.59 -3.84
C PRO A 59 11.23 10.57 -2.75
N THR A 60 11.38 11.03 -1.52
CA THR A 60 11.71 10.19 -0.35
C THR A 60 10.54 10.06 0.62
N CYS A 61 9.60 11.00 0.56
CA CYS A 61 8.33 10.94 1.25
C CYS A 61 7.23 11.49 0.33
N ILE A 62 6.16 10.73 0.18
CA ILE A 62 4.98 11.08 -0.62
C ILE A 62 3.78 11.13 0.32
N GLU A 63 2.87 12.08 0.11
CA GLU A 63 1.61 12.18 0.82
C GLU A 63 0.44 12.08 -0.14
N ASP A 64 -0.62 11.40 0.29
CA ASP A 64 -1.88 11.31 -0.44
C ASP A 64 -3.07 11.10 0.53
N TRP A 65 -4.28 11.25 -0.01
CA TRP A 65 -5.51 10.84 0.65
C TRP A 65 -6.03 9.53 0.06
N ILE A 66 -6.35 8.58 0.92
CA ILE A 66 -7.01 7.31 0.58
C ILE A 66 -8.43 7.30 1.12
N LYS A 67 -9.30 6.53 0.46
CA LYS A 67 -10.68 6.31 0.91
C LYS A 67 -10.91 4.83 1.18
N THR A 68 -11.48 4.54 2.34
CA THR A 68 -11.94 3.20 2.71
C THR A 68 -13.45 3.25 2.90
N GLY A 69 -14.20 2.53 2.06
CA GLY A 69 -15.63 2.28 2.27
C GLY A 69 -15.84 1.09 3.19
N TYR A 70 -16.88 1.15 4.02
CA TYR A 70 -17.21 0.14 5.02
C TYR A 70 -18.58 -0.50 4.74
N ALA A 71 -18.61 -1.82 4.64
CA ALA A 71 -19.83 -2.59 4.84
C ALA A 71 -20.11 -2.73 6.35
N PRO A 72 -21.33 -3.10 6.80
CA PRO A 72 -21.68 -3.14 8.21
C PRO A 72 -20.70 -3.91 9.10
N GLY A 73 -20.20 -5.07 8.62
CA GLY A 73 -19.19 -5.85 9.33
C GLY A 73 -17.83 -5.17 9.41
N GLY A 74 -17.40 -4.51 8.33
CA GLY A 74 -16.16 -3.72 8.30
C GLY A 74 -16.24 -2.46 9.16
N ALA A 75 -17.41 -1.82 9.21
CA ALA A 75 -17.64 -0.65 10.06
C ALA A 75 -17.53 -1.02 11.55
N ALA A 76 -18.18 -2.12 11.97
CA ALA A 76 -18.11 -2.60 13.35
C ALA A 76 -16.67 -2.97 13.76
N GLU A 77 -15.95 -3.65 12.86
CA GLU A 77 -14.54 -4.00 13.06
C GLU A 77 -13.65 -2.75 13.19
N ALA A 78 -13.82 -1.76 12.29
CA ALA A 78 -13.05 -0.52 12.33
C ALA A 78 -13.32 0.28 13.63
N ILE A 79 -14.59 0.45 14.02
CA ILE A 79 -14.98 1.14 15.25
C ILE A 79 -14.35 0.47 16.47
N SER A 80 -14.42 -0.87 16.54
CA SER A 80 -13.85 -1.63 17.66
C SER A 80 -12.32 -1.51 17.72
N ASN A 81 -11.64 -1.76 16.60
CA ASN A 81 -10.18 -1.76 16.54
C ASN A 81 -9.58 -0.37 16.81
N MET A 82 -10.22 0.67 16.29
CA MET A 82 -9.74 2.05 16.41
C MET A 82 -10.31 2.78 17.63
N LYS A 83 -11.19 2.13 18.40
CA LYS A 83 -11.88 2.69 19.57
C LYS A 83 -12.61 4.00 19.24
N LEU A 84 -13.31 4.03 18.11
CA LEU A 84 -14.01 5.23 17.65
C LEU A 84 -15.26 5.49 18.53
N PRO A 85 -15.56 6.75 18.86
CA PRO A 85 -16.76 7.12 19.61
C PRO A 85 -18.01 7.14 18.69
N ILE A 86 -18.28 6.01 18.03
CA ILE A 86 -19.40 5.82 17.11
C ILE A 86 -20.21 4.61 17.59
N ASP A 87 -21.38 4.86 18.15
CA ASP A 87 -22.17 3.81 18.83
C ASP A 87 -22.91 2.87 17.85
N ASP A 88 -23.27 3.36 16.67
CA ASP A 88 -24.00 2.58 15.65
C ASP A 88 -23.12 2.38 14.41
N PRO A 89 -22.59 1.17 14.18
CA PRO A 89 -21.77 0.86 13.01
C PRO A 89 -22.44 1.18 11.67
N ASN A 90 -23.77 1.15 11.58
CA ASN A 90 -24.46 1.45 10.33
C ASN A 90 -24.37 2.93 9.94
N LYS A 91 -23.95 3.80 10.85
CA LYS A 91 -23.67 5.21 10.54
C LYS A 91 -22.35 5.38 9.81
N LEU A 92 -21.36 4.53 10.06
CA LEU A 92 -20.05 4.65 9.44
C LEU A 92 -20.08 4.10 8.01
N SER A 93 -19.94 4.98 7.01
CA SER A 93 -19.99 4.60 5.59
C SER A 93 -18.61 4.56 4.94
N TYR A 94 -17.77 5.55 5.20
CA TYR A 94 -16.41 5.58 4.68
C TYR A 94 -15.48 6.41 5.56
N SER A 95 -14.17 6.23 5.39
CA SER A 95 -13.15 7.13 5.93
C SER A 95 -12.29 7.71 4.81
N LEU A 96 -11.74 8.89 5.06
CA LEU A 96 -10.66 9.48 4.29
C LEU A 96 -9.43 9.58 5.19
N ALA A 97 -8.34 8.93 4.82
CA ALA A 97 -7.09 8.99 5.57
C ALA A 97 -6.00 9.71 4.78
N ARG A 98 -5.32 10.64 5.44
CA ARG A 98 -4.10 11.26 4.93
C ARG A 98 -2.91 10.44 5.37
N ILE A 99 -2.19 9.90 4.40
CA ILE A 99 -1.07 8.98 4.63
C ILE A 99 0.23 9.56 4.10
N GLN A 100 1.34 9.21 4.75
CA GLN A 100 2.68 9.47 4.25
C GLN A 100 3.40 8.15 3.96
N ILE A 101 4.00 8.04 2.78
CA ILE A 101 4.67 6.85 2.27
C ILE A 101 6.16 7.15 2.12
N ASN A 102 7.02 6.27 2.64
CA ASN A 102 8.44 6.23 2.31
C ASN A 102 8.69 5.07 1.33
N PRO A 103 8.93 5.35 0.04
CA PRO A 103 9.17 4.32 -0.97
C PRO A 103 10.46 3.53 -0.73
N GLN A 104 11.50 4.16 -0.16
CA GLN A 104 12.82 3.55 0.02
C GLN A 104 12.79 2.44 1.08
N GLU A 105 12.12 2.72 2.19
CA GLU A 105 11.96 1.77 3.29
C GLU A 105 10.74 0.86 3.13
N ARG A 106 9.89 1.15 2.12
CA ARG A 106 8.58 0.51 1.92
C ARG A 106 7.72 0.59 3.19
N THR A 107 7.54 1.83 3.68
CA THR A 107 6.74 2.10 4.87
C THR A 107 5.64 3.12 4.61
N LEU A 108 4.61 3.10 5.46
CA LEU A 108 3.47 4.01 5.43
C LEU A 108 3.11 4.41 6.85
N ARG A 109 2.69 5.66 7.05
CA ARG A 109 2.12 6.14 8.31
C ARG A 109 0.84 6.94 8.08
N TYR A 110 -0.10 6.83 9.00
CA TYR A 110 -1.33 7.62 9.00
C TYR A 110 -1.08 8.93 9.75
N MET A 111 -1.41 10.05 9.10
CA MET A 111 -1.27 11.39 9.67
C MET A 111 -2.59 11.90 10.24
N GLU A 112 -3.69 11.55 9.57
CA GLU A 112 -5.05 11.89 9.96
C GLU A 112 -6.03 10.93 9.29
N GLU A 113 -7.17 10.69 9.93
CA GLU A 113 -8.29 9.97 9.34
C GLU A 113 -9.62 10.59 9.76
N ILE A 114 -10.50 10.83 8.79
CA ILE A 114 -11.82 11.41 9.00
C ILE A 114 -12.87 10.38 8.61
N PHE A 115 -13.79 10.10 9.52
CA PHE A 115 -14.85 9.12 9.37
C PHE A 115 -16.15 9.81 9.02
N TYR A 116 -16.87 9.28 8.03
CA TYR A 116 -18.06 9.90 7.47
C TYR A 116 -19.25 8.95 7.47
N ASP A 117 -20.44 9.54 7.57
CA ASP A 117 -21.67 8.84 7.22
C ASP A 117 -21.93 8.80 5.71
N LYS A 118 -23.03 8.16 5.33
CA LYS A 118 -23.44 8.00 3.93
C LYS A 118 -23.75 9.32 3.21
N ASP A 119 -24.06 10.37 3.98
CA ASP A 119 -24.42 11.69 3.46
C ASP A 119 -23.19 12.62 3.40
N GLY A 120 -22.02 12.12 3.79
CA GLY A 120 -20.76 12.86 3.79
C GLY A 120 -20.58 13.76 5.01
N THR A 121 -21.36 13.56 6.08
CA THR A 121 -21.18 14.26 7.34
C THR A 121 -20.04 13.61 8.12
N ALA A 122 -19.08 14.41 8.58
CA ALA A 122 -17.99 13.91 9.41
C ALA A 122 -18.54 13.49 10.78
N LEU A 123 -18.37 12.21 11.12
CA LEU A 123 -18.72 11.61 12.40
C LEU A 123 -17.61 11.80 13.43
N TYR A 124 -16.36 11.65 13.00
CA TYR A 124 -15.20 11.75 13.87
C TYR A 124 -13.93 12.04 13.06
N THR A 125 -12.97 12.74 13.67
CA THR A 125 -11.64 12.98 13.09
C THR A 125 -10.58 12.49 14.08
N LEU A 126 -9.74 11.58 13.62
CA LEU A 126 -8.58 11.07 14.34
C LEU A 126 -7.31 11.72 13.78
N LYS A 127 -6.64 12.55 14.59
CA LYS A 127 -5.33 13.14 14.25
C LYS A 127 -4.23 12.45 15.03
N TYR A 128 -3.21 11.97 14.33
CA TYR A 128 -2.11 11.24 14.94
C TYR A 128 -0.98 12.21 15.32
N SER A 129 -0.79 12.41 16.63
CA SER A 129 0.33 13.23 17.15
C SER A 129 1.67 12.53 17.00
N ASN A 130 1.69 11.21 17.17
CA ASN A 130 2.85 10.33 16.96
C ASN A 130 2.49 9.23 15.95
N PRO A 131 2.51 9.52 14.64
CA PRO A 131 2.21 8.55 13.61
C PRO A 131 3.08 7.29 13.71
N ILE A 132 2.46 6.13 13.75
CA ILE A 132 3.16 4.83 13.75
C ILE A 132 3.60 4.52 12.31
N VAL A 133 4.88 4.18 12.16
CA VAL A 133 5.44 3.71 10.88
C VAL A 133 5.12 2.23 10.70
N LYS A 134 4.36 1.92 9.66
CA LYS A 134 3.98 0.55 9.27
C LYS A 134 4.88 0.07 8.16
N ASP A 135 5.49 -1.10 8.34
CA ASP A 135 6.13 -1.84 7.24
C ASP A 135 5.04 -2.34 6.28
N ILE A 136 5.20 -2.13 4.97
CA ILE A 136 4.25 -2.61 3.96
C ILE A 136 4.70 -3.95 3.37
N ASN A 137 3.88 -4.97 3.54
CA ASN A 137 4.11 -6.36 3.13
C ASN A 137 2.82 -7.05 2.64
N SER A 138 2.91 -8.33 2.26
CA SER A 138 1.78 -9.12 1.74
C SER A 138 0.58 -9.29 2.66
N GLN A 139 0.76 -9.11 3.98
CA GLN A 139 -0.34 -9.15 4.95
C GLN A 139 -0.90 -7.76 5.28
N SER A 140 -0.30 -6.70 4.73
CA SER A 140 -0.68 -5.34 5.09
C SER A 140 -1.97 -4.93 4.39
N PHE A 141 -2.97 -4.51 5.16
CA PHE A 141 -4.18 -3.88 4.61
C PHE A 141 -3.83 -2.75 3.63
N ASP A 142 -2.76 -2.01 3.92
CA ASP A 142 -2.32 -0.85 3.17
C ASP A 142 -1.49 -1.17 1.91
N GLU A 143 -1.21 -2.45 1.63
CA GLU A 143 -0.31 -2.83 0.53
C GLU A 143 -0.78 -2.30 -0.83
N LYS A 144 -2.07 -2.43 -1.12
CA LYS A 144 -2.63 -1.97 -2.39
C LYS A 144 -2.62 -0.45 -2.51
N PHE A 145 -2.85 0.28 -1.42
CA PHE A 145 -2.73 1.75 -1.41
C PHE A 145 -1.29 2.16 -1.72
N TYR A 146 -0.32 1.57 -1.00
CA TYR A 146 1.10 1.81 -1.26
C TYR A 146 1.44 1.57 -2.73
N ALA A 147 1.05 0.42 -3.28
CA ALA A 147 1.42 0.05 -4.64
C ALA A 147 0.86 1.02 -5.69
N MET A 148 -0.42 1.39 -5.59
CA MET A 148 -1.03 2.31 -6.56
C MET A 148 -0.43 3.72 -6.49
N ILE A 149 -0.22 4.24 -5.28
CA ILE A 149 0.30 5.59 -5.09
C ILE A 149 1.77 5.69 -5.51
N VAL A 150 2.58 4.70 -5.10
CA VAL A 150 4.01 4.68 -5.47
C VAL A 150 4.18 4.48 -6.98
N ASP A 151 3.36 3.63 -7.63
CA ASP A 151 3.41 3.51 -9.08
C ASP A 151 3.01 4.77 -9.81
N ARG A 152 2.06 5.53 -9.27
CA ARG A 152 1.68 6.82 -9.86
C ARG A 152 2.84 7.82 -9.86
N VAL A 153 3.73 7.76 -8.87
CA VAL A 153 4.89 8.66 -8.77
C VAL A 153 6.10 8.16 -9.56
N PHE A 154 6.40 6.86 -9.50
CA PHE A 154 7.65 6.33 -10.04
C PHE A 154 7.50 5.44 -11.27
N ASN A 155 6.28 4.97 -11.55
CA ASN A 155 5.94 4.10 -12.67
C ASN A 155 6.88 2.88 -12.79
N LYS A 156 7.01 2.11 -11.70
CA LYS A 156 7.90 0.93 -11.64
C LYS A 156 7.16 -0.41 -11.69
N GLY A 157 5.84 -0.42 -11.53
CA GLY A 157 5.01 -1.61 -11.63
C GLY A 157 4.81 -2.36 -10.32
N GLU A 158 4.79 -1.68 -9.17
CA GLU A 158 4.31 -2.20 -7.88
C GLU A 158 2.98 -2.93 -8.02
N GLY A 159 1.96 -2.28 -8.59
CA GLY A 159 0.63 -2.84 -8.78
C GLY A 159 0.65 -4.10 -9.64
N GLY A 160 1.36 -4.05 -10.76
CA GLY A 160 1.54 -5.20 -11.64
C GLY A 160 2.27 -6.36 -10.95
N ARG A 161 3.26 -6.07 -10.09
CA ARG A 161 3.96 -7.11 -9.32
C ARG A 161 3.05 -7.80 -8.32
N LEU A 162 2.16 -7.07 -7.64
CA LEU A 162 1.29 -7.65 -6.60
C LEU A 162 0.39 -8.78 -7.11
N ILE A 163 -0.01 -8.72 -8.38
CA ILE A 163 -0.89 -9.70 -9.04
C ILE A 163 -0.14 -10.63 -9.99
N SER A 164 1.18 -10.47 -10.13
CA SER A 164 1.98 -11.31 -11.00
C SER A 164 2.20 -12.68 -10.39
N LYS A 165 2.27 -13.71 -11.24
CA LYS A 165 2.73 -15.06 -10.87
C LYS A 165 4.15 -15.03 -10.30
N ASP A 166 4.96 -14.05 -10.73
CA ASP A 166 6.34 -13.88 -10.29
C ASP A 166 6.46 -13.15 -8.94
N ARG A 167 5.35 -12.88 -8.24
CA ARG A 167 5.39 -12.28 -6.90
C ARG A 167 6.18 -13.15 -5.93
N TRP A 168 5.94 -14.46 -5.96
CA TRP A 168 6.52 -15.39 -5.02
C TRP A 168 7.68 -16.15 -5.64
N LEU A 169 8.87 -15.95 -5.07
CA LEU A 169 10.05 -16.72 -5.41
C LEU A 169 10.12 -17.94 -4.49
N THR A 170 9.83 -19.13 -5.00
CA THR A 170 9.96 -20.39 -4.25
C THR A 170 11.41 -20.63 -3.84
N LEU A 171 11.67 -20.63 -2.53
CA LEU A 171 12.97 -20.86 -1.94
C LEU A 171 13.23 -22.35 -1.73
N TRP A 172 12.26 -23.08 -1.19
CA TRP A 172 12.24 -24.54 -1.14
C TRP A 172 10.81 -25.04 -0.92
N ASP A 173 10.60 -26.32 -1.23
CA ASP A 173 9.32 -27.02 -1.06
C ASP A 173 9.62 -28.51 -0.84
N ASN A 174 9.05 -29.08 0.22
CA ASN A 174 9.20 -30.50 0.58
C ASN A 174 8.01 -30.99 1.41
N SER A 175 8.03 -32.26 1.81
CA SER A 175 6.93 -32.87 2.57
C SER A 175 6.65 -32.20 3.93
N SER A 176 7.65 -31.55 4.52
CA SER A 176 7.55 -30.91 5.83
C SER A 176 7.12 -29.44 5.76
N GLY A 177 7.02 -28.85 4.56
CA GLY A 177 6.68 -27.44 4.41
C GLY A 177 7.17 -26.83 3.10
N ASP A 178 6.98 -25.52 2.99
CA ASP A 178 7.51 -24.71 1.89
C ASP A 178 7.95 -23.33 2.39
N SER A 179 8.76 -22.65 1.58
CA SER A 179 9.24 -21.30 1.84
C SER A 179 9.32 -20.51 0.54
N ALA A 180 8.83 -19.28 0.56
CA ALA A 180 8.86 -18.37 -0.57
C ALA A 180 9.17 -16.93 -0.14
N ALA A 181 9.98 -16.23 -0.93
CA ALA A 181 10.24 -14.80 -0.75
C ALA A 181 9.22 -13.97 -1.52
N ASP A 182 8.66 -12.93 -0.89
CA ASP A 182 7.81 -11.95 -1.56
C ASP A 182 8.68 -10.93 -2.31
N THR A 183 8.84 -11.17 -3.61
CA THR A 183 9.64 -10.32 -4.50
C THR A 183 9.06 -8.91 -4.63
N ALA A 184 7.78 -8.70 -4.34
CA ALA A 184 7.20 -7.35 -4.32
C ALA A 184 7.84 -6.50 -3.20
N THR A 185 8.19 -7.11 -2.08
CA THR A 185 8.85 -6.42 -0.97
C THR A 185 10.36 -6.30 -1.13
N MET A 186 10.97 -7.09 -2.01
CA MET A 186 12.42 -7.16 -2.13
C MET A 186 13.05 -5.81 -2.48
N ARG A 187 14.06 -5.41 -1.70
CA ARG A 187 14.87 -4.20 -1.90
C ARG A 187 16.33 -4.55 -1.69
N GLN A 188 17.21 -3.88 -2.43
CA GLN A 188 18.65 -3.96 -2.21
C GLN A 188 19.23 -2.57 -1.91
N VAL A 189 19.99 -2.47 -0.83
CA VAL A 189 20.72 -1.27 -0.42
C VAL A 189 22.19 -1.65 -0.22
N GLY A 190 23.04 -1.23 -1.15
CA GLY A 190 24.43 -1.68 -1.16
C GLY A 190 24.53 -3.21 -1.24
N ASN A 191 25.12 -3.82 -0.21
CA ASN A 191 25.28 -5.28 -0.11
C ASN A 191 24.12 -5.96 0.62
N ASP A 192 23.14 -5.22 1.13
CA ASP A 192 22.05 -5.76 1.94
C ASP A 192 20.79 -5.92 1.08
N ILE A 193 20.27 -7.15 1.02
CA ILE A 193 18.98 -7.48 0.42
C ILE A 193 17.96 -7.67 1.53
N TYR A 194 16.89 -6.88 1.51
CA TYR A 194 15.76 -6.96 2.43
C TYR A 194 14.59 -7.61 1.71
N THR A 195 13.96 -8.61 2.32
CA THR A 195 12.76 -9.25 1.76
C THR A 195 11.89 -9.84 2.88
N TRP A 196 10.59 -9.91 2.63
CA TRP A 196 9.70 -10.74 3.42
C TRP A 196 9.73 -12.19 2.91
N ILE A 197 9.67 -13.13 3.83
CA ILE A 197 9.64 -14.58 3.58
C ILE A 197 8.41 -15.16 4.25
N TRP A 198 7.65 -15.94 3.49
CA TRP A 198 6.55 -16.76 3.96
C TRP A 198 7.01 -18.21 4.00
N GLN A 199 6.94 -18.84 5.17
CA GLN A 199 7.30 -20.24 5.35
C GLN A 199 6.18 -20.98 6.04
N GLU A 200 5.67 -22.02 5.40
CA GLU A 200 4.67 -22.92 5.96
C GLU A 200 5.35 -24.19 6.47
N ASN A 201 4.97 -24.64 7.67
CA ASN A 201 5.37 -25.95 8.17
C ASN A 201 4.14 -26.86 8.16
N LYS A 202 4.28 -28.06 7.60
CA LYS A 202 3.20 -29.03 7.42
C LYS A 202 3.28 -30.15 8.45
N ASP A 203 2.12 -30.62 8.90
CA ASP A 203 2.04 -31.83 9.73
C ASP A 203 2.26 -33.10 8.89
N ASN A 204 2.29 -34.27 9.53
CA ASN A 204 2.46 -35.56 8.84
C ASN A 204 1.32 -35.89 7.85
N ALA A 205 0.18 -35.20 7.94
CA ALA A 205 -0.95 -35.33 7.02
C ALA A 205 -0.89 -34.31 5.87
N GLY A 206 0.15 -33.46 5.83
CA GLY A 206 0.34 -32.43 4.82
C GLY A 206 -0.43 -31.13 5.08
N ASN A 207 -1.09 -30.98 6.23
CA ASN A 207 -1.83 -29.76 6.56
C ASN A 207 -0.88 -28.70 7.13
N VAL A 208 -1.12 -27.43 6.82
CA VAL A 208 -0.36 -26.32 7.41
C VAL A 208 -0.57 -26.27 8.92
N SER A 209 0.48 -26.55 9.67
CA SER A 209 0.51 -26.55 11.13
C SER A 209 0.91 -25.19 11.71
N SER A 210 1.79 -24.48 11.01
CA SER A 210 2.24 -23.14 11.39
C SER A 210 2.78 -22.36 10.20
N ILE A 211 2.78 -21.04 10.32
CA ILE A 211 3.38 -20.14 9.34
C ILE A 211 4.38 -19.22 10.06
N GLN A 212 5.56 -19.09 9.48
CA GLN A 212 6.56 -18.11 9.88
C GLN A 212 6.62 -17.04 8.79
N PHE A 213 6.36 -15.79 9.16
CA PHE A 213 6.40 -14.66 8.25
C PHE A 213 7.45 -13.65 8.73
N MET A 214 8.56 -13.58 7.99
CA MET A 214 9.79 -12.96 8.46
C MET A 214 10.27 -11.87 7.52
N LYS A 215 10.67 -10.72 8.06
CA LYS A 215 11.47 -9.73 7.30
C LYS A 215 12.94 -10.08 7.53
N LYS A 216 13.64 -10.51 6.50
CA LYS A 216 15.07 -10.84 6.58
C LYS A 216 15.92 -9.82 5.84
N GLN A 217 17.13 -9.60 6.37
CA GLN A 217 18.24 -8.91 5.72
C GLN A 217 19.32 -9.95 5.42
N TYR A 218 19.75 -10.03 4.16
CA TYR A 218 20.86 -10.85 3.71
C TYR A 218 21.99 -9.97 3.20
N ASN A 219 23.18 -10.10 3.77
CA ASN A 219 24.36 -9.36 3.31
C ASN A 219 25.18 -10.18 2.32
N THR A 220 25.31 -9.69 1.08
CA THR A 220 25.99 -10.39 -0.01
C THR A 220 27.51 -10.41 0.09
N LYS A 221 28.10 -9.57 0.97
CA LYS A 221 29.54 -9.47 1.17
C LYS A 221 30.00 -10.28 2.38
N SER A 222 29.33 -10.15 3.52
CA SER A 222 29.65 -10.90 4.74
C SER A 222 29.00 -12.28 4.81
N LEU A 223 28.06 -12.59 3.89
CA LEU A 223 27.33 -13.87 3.86
C LEU A 223 26.60 -14.15 5.19
N THR A 224 25.93 -13.12 5.69
CA THR A 224 25.19 -13.15 6.96
C THR A 224 23.71 -12.85 6.73
N ALA A 225 22.84 -13.48 7.52
CA ALA A 225 21.42 -13.19 7.57
C ALA A 225 21.03 -12.61 8.95
N ASN A 226 20.05 -11.73 8.96
CA ASN A 226 19.43 -11.20 10.17
C ASN A 226 17.90 -11.17 10.00
N THR A 227 17.16 -11.62 11.00
CA THR A 227 15.69 -11.54 11.01
C THR A 227 15.27 -10.28 11.75
N LEU A 228 14.73 -9.32 11.02
CA LEU A 228 14.34 -8.00 11.51
C LEU A 228 12.92 -7.96 12.09
N LYS A 229 12.03 -8.79 11.55
CA LYS A 229 10.63 -8.96 11.98
C LYS A 229 10.27 -10.42 11.94
N TYR A 230 9.47 -10.86 12.89
CA TYR A 230 8.98 -12.23 12.93
C TYR A 230 7.53 -12.27 13.41
N HIS A 231 6.64 -12.62 12.50
CA HIS A 231 5.26 -12.94 12.81
C HIS A 231 5.07 -14.45 12.70
N PHE A 232 4.35 -15.01 13.65
CA PHE A 232 4.07 -16.44 13.71
C PHE A 232 2.57 -16.67 13.71
N TRP A 233 2.13 -17.68 12.97
CA TRP A 233 0.75 -18.15 13.03
C TRP A 233 0.68 -19.63 13.35
N SER A 234 -0.31 -20.00 14.14
CA SER A 234 -0.79 -21.38 14.29
C SER A 234 -2.31 -21.39 14.43
N ALA A 235 -2.94 -22.55 14.21
CA ALA A 235 -4.37 -22.69 14.43
C ALA A 235 -4.79 -22.40 15.89
N GLN A 236 -3.89 -22.61 16.84
CA GLN A 236 -4.16 -22.43 18.27
C GLN A 236 -4.04 -20.96 18.72
N THR A 237 -3.06 -20.23 18.19
CA THR A 237 -2.73 -18.88 18.65
C THR A 237 -3.22 -17.77 17.72
N GLY A 238 -3.53 -18.09 16.47
CA GLY A 238 -3.63 -17.06 15.44
C GLY A 238 -2.28 -16.38 15.19
N TRP A 239 -2.31 -15.18 14.59
CA TRP A 239 -1.13 -14.38 14.31
C TRP A 239 -0.59 -13.69 15.56
N GLU A 240 0.70 -13.84 15.82
CA GLU A 240 1.43 -13.22 16.92
C GLU A 240 2.66 -12.47 16.37
N ASP A 241 2.93 -11.27 16.88
CA ASP A 241 4.21 -10.60 16.67
C ASP A 241 5.23 -11.16 17.67
N ARG A 242 6.22 -11.89 17.15
CA ARG A 242 7.32 -12.48 17.91
C ARG A 242 8.66 -11.81 17.58
N THR A 243 8.63 -10.59 17.04
CA THR A 243 9.85 -9.84 16.66
C THR A 243 10.85 -9.72 17.81
N SER A 244 10.37 -9.50 19.05
CA SER A 244 11.24 -9.41 20.23
C SER A 244 12.10 -10.65 20.48
N SER A 245 11.67 -11.83 20.02
CA SER A 245 12.42 -13.09 20.14
C SER A 245 13.60 -13.23 19.17
N VAL A 246 13.65 -12.40 18.12
CA VAL A 246 14.67 -12.44 17.07
C VAL A 246 15.50 -11.15 16.99
N THR A 247 15.19 -10.14 17.82
CA THR A 247 15.95 -8.89 17.83
C THR A 247 17.42 -9.14 18.16
N GLY A 248 18.31 -8.80 17.21
CA GLY A 248 19.75 -8.94 17.37
C GLY A 248 20.29 -10.34 17.07
N THR A 249 19.46 -11.27 16.57
CA THR A 249 19.94 -12.59 16.14
C THR A 249 20.58 -12.49 14.76
N HIS A 250 21.88 -12.74 14.69
CA HIS A 250 22.63 -12.84 13.43
C HIS A 250 23.04 -14.28 13.18
N SER A 251 22.80 -14.75 11.96
CA SER A 251 23.28 -16.05 11.49
C SER A 251 24.40 -15.84 10.47
N ILE A 252 25.54 -16.51 10.67
CA ILE A 252 26.44 -16.81 9.55
C ILE A 252 25.69 -17.83 8.72
N ILE A 253 25.53 -17.58 7.42
CA ILE A 253 24.79 -18.49 6.53
C ILE A 253 25.69 -19.71 6.28
N PRO A 254 25.43 -20.88 6.90
CA PRO A 254 26.21 -22.09 6.67
C PRO A 254 25.57 -22.90 5.52
N GLU A 255 26.35 -23.75 4.85
CA GLU A 255 25.89 -24.66 3.78
C GLU A 255 24.73 -25.58 4.27
N SER A 256 23.50 -25.08 4.15
CA SER A 256 22.26 -25.66 4.70
C SER A 256 21.06 -25.14 3.91
N THR A 257 19.83 -25.21 4.44
CA THR A 257 18.65 -24.62 3.79
C THR A 257 18.76 -23.11 3.65
N GLU A 258 19.32 -22.39 4.62
CA GLU A 258 19.45 -20.92 4.55
C GLU A 258 20.43 -20.48 3.44
N ASP A 259 21.43 -21.30 3.14
CA ASP A 259 22.33 -21.07 1.99
C ASP A 259 21.60 -21.26 0.66
N VAL A 260 20.75 -22.29 0.55
CA VAL A 260 19.90 -22.49 -0.64
C VAL A 260 18.92 -21.33 -0.83
N GLU A 261 18.27 -20.87 0.23
CA GLU A 261 17.38 -19.70 0.21
C GLU A 261 18.16 -18.46 -0.27
N PHE A 262 19.31 -18.22 0.35
CA PHE A 262 20.13 -17.05 0.05
C PHE A 262 20.66 -17.08 -1.38
N GLY A 263 21.09 -18.23 -1.89
CA GLY A 263 21.51 -18.42 -3.28
C GLY A 263 20.42 -17.99 -4.26
N LYS A 264 19.17 -18.42 -4.04
CA LYS A 264 18.02 -18.03 -4.88
C LYS A 264 17.69 -16.55 -4.78
N ILE A 265 17.69 -15.97 -3.58
CA ILE A 265 17.44 -14.53 -3.36
C ILE A 265 18.52 -13.69 -4.05
N LYS A 266 19.79 -14.05 -3.89
CA LYS A 266 20.93 -13.39 -4.52
C LYS A 266 20.85 -13.47 -6.05
N SER A 267 20.55 -14.64 -6.60
CA SER A 267 20.34 -14.82 -8.04
C SER A 267 19.18 -13.99 -8.57
N TYR A 268 18.05 -13.95 -7.86
CA TYR A 268 16.90 -13.12 -8.25
C TYR A 268 17.28 -11.63 -8.27
N ALA A 269 17.93 -11.13 -7.22
CA ALA A 269 18.34 -9.74 -7.12
C ALA A 269 19.32 -9.34 -8.25
N ALA A 270 20.30 -10.20 -8.54
CA ALA A 270 21.24 -10.00 -9.63
C ALA A 270 20.56 -9.95 -11.02
N ASN A 271 19.51 -10.75 -11.22
CA ASN A 271 18.76 -10.81 -12.48
C ASN A 271 17.69 -9.72 -12.61
N ASN A 272 17.33 -9.03 -11.52
CA ASN A 272 16.27 -8.02 -11.50
C ASN A 272 16.73 -6.67 -10.91
N PRO A 273 17.86 -6.08 -11.35
CA PRO A 273 18.45 -4.89 -10.73
C PRO A 273 17.51 -3.67 -10.78
N SER A 274 16.80 -3.45 -11.89
CA SER A 274 15.85 -2.35 -12.03
C SER A 274 14.70 -2.42 -11.01
N TRP A 275 14.37 -3.62 -10.56
CA TRP A 275 13.33 -3.88 -9.57
C TRP A 275 13.87 -3.75 -8.14
N VAL A 276 14.95 -4.44 -7.79
CA VAL A 276 15.42 -4.46 -6.40
C VAL A 276 16.05 -3.12 -5.96
N PHE A 277 16.62 -2.36 -6.88
CA PHE A 277 17.15 -1.01 -6.61
C PHE A 277 16.16 0.12 -6.88
N ARG A 278 14.87 -0.18 -7.14
CA ARG A 278 13.90 0.88 -7.39
C ARG A 278 13.79 1.84 -6.19
N TYR A 279 13.66 3.13 -6.51
CA TYR A 279 13.59 4.26 -5.58
C TYR A 279 14.87 4.55 -4.77
N GLN A 280 15.93 3.74 -4.93
CA GLN A 280 17.17 3.93 -4.17
C GLN A 280 17.91 5.19 -4.63
N LEU A 281 18.35 6.00 -3.66
CA LEU A 281 19.09 7.24 -3.90
C LEU A 281 20.45 6.98 -4.57
N ASN A 282 21.06 5.85 -4.24
CA ASN A 282 22.40 5.46 -4.68
C ASN A 282 22.34 4.31 -5.68
N ASN A 283 21.28 4.26 -6.51
CA ASN A 283 21.09 3.15 -7.42
C ASN A 283 22.28 3.07 -8.41
N PRO A 284 23.03 1.95 -8.46
CA PRO A 284 24.18 1.81 -9.36
C PRO A 284 23.81 1.93 -10.84
N THR A 285 22.55 1.70 -11.23
CA THR A 285 22.11 1.90 -12.62
C THR A 285 21.95 3.38 -13.03
N THR A 286 22.03 4.33 -12.09
CA THR A 286 21.89 5.77 -12.38
C THR A 286 23.19 6.41 -12.90
N VAL A 287 24.30 5.68 -12.92
CA VAL A 287 25.61 6.22 -13.35
C VAL A 287 25.71 6.39 -14.87
N VAL A 288 24.78 5.83 -15.66
CA VAL A 288 24.82 5.89 -17.13
C VAL A 288 23.75 6.82 -17.71
N GLN A 289 23.58 8.05 -17.22
CA GLN A 289 22.85 9.10 -17.98
C GLN A 289 23.21 10.56 -17.61
N ASN A 290 24.37 10.84 -17.01
CA ASN A 290 24.83 12.23 -16.80
C ASN A 290 26.11 12.53 -17.59
N SER A 291 26.11 12.22 -18.88
CA SER A 291 27.13 12.69 -19.82
C SER A 291 26.53 12.86 -21.21
N ALA A 292 25.74 13.91 -21.41
CA ALA A 292 25.53 14.53 -22.71
C ALA A 292 24.91 15.94 -22.58
N THR A 293 25.79 16.93 -22.79
CA THR A 293 25.53 18.15 -23.55
C THR A 293 24.62 19.22 -22.95
N THR A 294 25.29 20.15 -22.26
CA THR A 294 24.91 21.56 -22.09
C THR A 294 24.52 22.17 -23.44
N THR A 295 23.29 22.64 -23.58
CA THR A 295 22.98 23.69 -24.56
C THR A 295 22.08 24.71 -23.90
N THR A 296 22.70 25.84 -23.63
CA THR A 296 22.15 27.09 -23.13
C THR A 296 21.01 27.57 -24.02
N THR A 297 19.85 27.89 -23.46
CA THR A 297 18.95 28.86 -24.07
C THR A 297 18.30 29.69 -22.98
N THR A 298 18.44 31.00 -23.13
CA THR A 298 18.24 32.01 -22.10
C THR A 298 16.88 32.67 -22.26
N ALA A 299 16.18 32.85 -21.12
CA ALA A 299 15.24 33.94 -20.76
C ALA A 299 13.85 34.01 -21.46
N PRO A 300 12.85 34.78 -20.92
CA PRO A 300 12.84 35.57 -19.68
C PRO A 300 11.62 35.37 -18.74
N THR A 301 11.86 35.78 -17.51
CA THR A 301 10.95 36.08 -16.40
C THR A 301 9.85 37.10 -16.75
N THR A 302 8.60 36.85 -16.37
CA THR A 302 7.64 37.92 -16.05
C THR A 302 6.75 37.53 -14.87
N THR A 303 6.87 38.28 -13.78
CA THR A 303 5.90 38.35 -12.66
C THR A 303 4.79 39.33 -13.06
N PRO A 304 3.54 39.09 -12.63
CA PRO A 304 2.90 40.12 -11.81
C PRO A 304 2.12 39.56 -10.62
N SER A 305 2.29 40.23 -9.47
CA SER A 305 1.40 40.20 -8.32
C SER A 305 0.00 40.72 -8.67
N THR A 306 -1.04 40.16 -8.06
CA THR A 306 -2.11 40.98 -7.43
C THR A 306 -2.96 40.16 -6.47
N THR A 307 -3.16 40.79 -5.31
CA THR A 307 -3.97 40.41 -4.16
C THR A 307 -5.47 40.50 -4.47
N THR A 308 -6.29 39.55 -4.02
CA THR A 308 -7.68 39.83 -3.62
C THR A 308 -8.11 38.86 -2.51
N THR A 309 -8.33 39.42 -1.34
CA THR A 309 -8.93 38.81 -0.15
C THR A 309 -10.44 38.69 -0.33
N THR A 310 -11.02 37.55 0.03
CA THR A 310 -12.43 37.48 0.47
C THR A 310 -12.53 36.57 1.68
N ASN A 311 -13.03 37.16 2.76
CA ASN A 311 -13.35 36.54 4.04
C ASN A 311 -14.56 35.63 3.90
N THR A 312 -14.47 34.40 4.38
CA THR A 312 -15.62 33.63 4.87
C THR A 312 -15.27 32.98 6.21
N THR A 313 -16.05 33.37 7.21
CA THR A 313 -16.05 32.94 8.61
C THR A 313 -16.05 31.41 8.78
N PRO A 314 -15.17 30.82 9.61
CA PRO A 314 -15.29 29.42 10.02
C PRO A 314 -16.13 29.27 11.29
N THR A 315 -17.15 28.42 11.21
CA THR A 315 -17.94 27.88 12.33
C THR A 315 -17.06 26.92 13.17
N PRO A 316 -17.18 26.88 14.51
CA PRO A 316 -16.11 26.39 15.38
C PRO A 316 -15.89 24.87 15.29
N ALA A 317 -14.64 24.50 15.03
CA ALA A 317 -14.14 23.15 15.19
C ALA A 317 -14.13 22.79 16.68
N VAL A 318 -14.84 21.73 17.05
CA VAL A 318 -14.70 21.08 18.36
C VAL A 318 -13.34 20.40 18.39
N THR A 319 -12.35 21.07 18.97
CA THR A 319 -11.04 20.47 19.29
C THR A 319 -11.10 19.77 20.65
N SER A 320 -10.72 18.49 20.71
CA SER A 320 -10.46 17.77 21.97
C SER A 320 -9.48 16.60 21.73
N PRO A 321 -8.93 15.95 22.77
CA PRO A 321 -7.50 15.88 23.04
C PRO A 321 -6.83 14.69 22.35
N ALA A 322 -5.50 14.81 22.19
CA ALA A 322 -4.63 13.80 21.60
C ALA A 322 -4.87 12.40 22.17
N ALA A 323 -5.20 11.45 21.28
CA ALA A 323 -5.26 10.03 21.60
C ALA A 323 -3.84 9.47 21.66
N THR A 324 -3.23 9.52 22.83
CA THR A 324 -1.85 9.06 23.07
C THR A 324 -1.70 7.52 23.17
N ASP A 325 -2.78 6.74 23.00
CA ASP A 325 -2.76 5.29 23.28
C ASP A 325 -3.41 4.42 22.17
N VAL A 326 -3.40 4.87 20.90
CA VAL A 326 -3.88 4.03 19.78
C VAL A 326 -2.76 3.09 19.33
N VAL A 327 -2.73 1.90 19.91
CA VAL A 327 -1.97 0.76 19.37
C VAL A 327 -2.66 0.30 18.08
N ASN A 328 -2.01 0.55 16.95
CA ASN A 328 -2.31 0.02 15.60
C ASN A 328 -3.78 0.01 15.17
N PRO A 329 -4.25 1.03 14.45
CA PRO A 329 -5.53 0.96 13.76
C PRO A 329 -5.34 0.19 12.44
N ILE A 330 -6.21 -0.80 12.25
CA ILE A 330 -6.29 -1.72 11.11
C ILE A 330 -5.27 -2.86 11.21
N GLY A 331 -5.73 -3.89 11.91
CA GLY A 331 -5.03 -5.13 12.16
C GLY A 331 -4.62 -5.87 10.89
N SER A 332 -3.50 -6.57 11.02
CA SER A 332 -3.28 -7.84 10.36
C SER A 332 -4.52 -8.71 10.54
N VAL A 333 -5.31 -8.84 9.48
CA VAL A 333 -6.33 -9.88 9.34
C VAL A 333 -5.91 -10.72 8.14
N GLY A 334 -5.37 -11.91 8.40
CA GLY A 334 -5.09 -12.91 7.36
C GLY A 334 -6.38 -13.58 6.84
N PRO A 335 -6.30 -14.56 5.93
CA PRO A 335 -5.18 -14.97 5.10
C PRO A 335 -5.42 -14.57 3.62
N ILE A 336 -4.42 -14.02 2.94
CA ILE A 336 -4.31 -14.23 1.50
C ILE A 336 -3.35 -15.40 1.36
N GLY A 337 -3.91 -16.58 1.12
CA GLY A 337 -3.12 -17.77 0.81
C GLY A 337 -2.11 -17.43 -0.28
N ALA A 338 -0.89 -17.94 -0.11
CA ALA A 338 0.06 -18.00 -1.21
C ALA A 338 -0.65 -18.60 -2.45
N PRO A 339 -0.29 -18.17 -3.68
CA PRO A 339 -0.90 -18.72 -4.88
C PRO A 339 -0.63 -20.22 -4.92
N VAL A 340 -1.71 -21.00 -4.81
CA VAL A 340 -1.69 -22.40 -5.19
C VAL A 340 -1.47 -22.40 -6.70
N ASN A 341 -0.25 -22.76 -7.12
CA ASN A 341 0.02 -23.04 -8.52
C ASN A 341 -0.79 -24.27 -8.92
N ASN A 342 -1.71 -24.10 -9.88
CA ASN A 342 -2.14 -25.19 -10.74
C ASN A 342 -1.08 -25.46 -11.80
#